data_AF-A0A3D1IJ25-F1
#
_entry.id   AF-A0A3D1IJ25-F1
#
_cell.length_a   1.000
_cell.length_b   1.000
_cell.length_c   1.000
_cell.angle_alpha   90.00
_cell.angle_beta   90.00
_cell.angle_gamma   90.00
#
_symmetry.space_group_name_H-M   'P 1'
#
loop_
_entity.id
_entity.type
_entity.pdbx_description
1 polymer ?
#
loop_
_entity_poly.entity_id
_entity_poly.type
_entity_poly.pdbx_seq_one_letter_code
_entity_poly.pdbx_strand_id
1 'polypeptide(L)'
;MELDLVPLLKVQRELYAMPRGGERFQAYLRTMVDADTGDLALPLVTMNPMGKDHIPVLLDTLLDFDAEAIARDVIATTTLAVSDVDGRFAVGLVVADDAHGGWT
;
A
#
# COMPACT_ATOMS: atom_id res chain seq x y z
N MET A 1 18.43 8.93 -8.25
CA MET A 1 17.16 8.29 -7.84
C MET A 1 16.76 8.81 -6.48
N GLU A 2 15.55 9.36 -6.33
CA GLU A 2 14.95 9.75 -5.06
C GLU A 2 13.80 8.78 -4.75
N LEU A 3 13.79 8.18 -3.56
CA LEU A 3 12.77 7.22 -3.14
C LEU A 3 11.98 7.83 -1.98
N ASP A 4 10.67 8.00 -2.15
CA ASP A 4 9.78 8.49 -1.11
C ASP A 4 8.90 7.37 -0.60
N LEU A 5 9.04 7.03 0.69
CA LEU A 5 8.13 6.09 1.32
C LEU A 5 6.76 6.75 1.54
N VAL A 6 5.72 6.15 0.97
CA VAL A 6 4.32 6.50 1.18
C VAL A 6 3.74 5.52 2.21
N PRO A 7 3.22 6.01 3.36
CA PRO A 7 2.67 5.15 4.40
C PRO A 7 1.30 4.61 3.99
N LEU A 8 1.24 3.31 3.65
CA LEU A 8 0.07 2.64 3.11
C LEU A 8 -0.49 1.55 4.02
N LEU A 9 0.24 1.06 5.02
CA LEU A 9 -0.26 0.00 5.90
C LEU A 9 -1.50 0.46 6.69
N LYS A 10 -1.47 1.69 7.21
CA LYS A 10 -2.63 2.28 7.89
C LYS A 10 -3.81 2.50 6.94
N VAL A 11 -3.54 2.97 5.72
CA VAL A 11 -4.56 3.18 4.68
C VAL A 11 -5.26 1.86 4.32
N GLN A 12 -4.48 0.79 4.11
CA GLN A 12 -5.02 -0.55 3.89
C GLN A 12 -5.89 -0.99 5.08
N ARG A 13 -5.43 -0.78 6.31
CA ARG A 13 -6.15 -1.20 7.51
C ARG A 13 -7.47 -0.47 7.71
N GLU A 14 -7.52 0.82 7.38
CA GLU A 14 -8.73 1.64 7.41
C GLU A 14 -9.75 1.17 6.36
N LEU A 15 -9.30 0.83 5.15
CA LEU A 15 -10.18 0.23 4.14
C LEU A 15 -10.77 -1.11 4.62
N TYR A 16 -9.98 -1.96 5.28
CA TYR A 16 -10.49 -3.22 5.85
C TYR A 16 -11.39 -3.04 7.08
N ALA A 17 -11.43 -1.86 7.70
CA ALA A 17 -12.37 -1.57 8.78
C ALA A 17 -13.83 -1.46 8.29
N MET A 18 -14.03 -1.12 7.01
CA MET A 18 -15.35 -1.16 6.37
C MET A 18 -15.80 -2.62 6.20
N PRO A 19 -17.08 -2.98 6.27
CA PRO A 19 -17.54 -4.33 5.94
C PRO A 19 -17.17 -4.75 4.50
N ARG A 20 -16.94 -6.04 4.28
CA ARG A 20 -16.63 -6.56 2.94
C ARG A 20 -17.84 -6.37 2.01
N GLY A 21 -17.65 -5.64 0.92
CA GLY A 21 -18.69 -5.38 -0.07
C GLY A 21 -18.33 -4.30 -1.06
N GLY A 22 -19.30 -3.94 -1.92
CA GLY A 22 -19.09 -2.96 -2.99
C GLY A 22 -18.68 -1.57 -2.48
N GLU A 23 -19.15 -1.16 -1.30
CA GLU A 23 -18.78 0.13 -0.70
C GLU A 23 -17.29 0.21 -0.39
N ARG A 24 -16.72 -0.85 0.18
CA ARG A 24 -15.27 -0.96 0.44
C ARG A 24 -14.47 -0.91 -0.86
N PHE A 25 -14.93 -1.61 -1.91
CA PHE A 25 -14.29 -1.57 -3.22
C PHE A 25 -14.28 -0.16 -3.82
N GLN A 26 -15.41 0.56 -3.72
CA GLN A 26 -15.48 1.94 -4.19
C GLN A 26 -14.62 2.89 -3.35
N ALA A 27 -14.51 2.68 -2.03
CA ALA A 27 -13.59 3.43 -1.19
C ALA A 27 -12.13 3.19 -1.57
N TYR A 28 -11.77 1.94 -1.88
CA TYR A 28 -10.44 1.59 -2.40
C TYR A 28 -10.13 2.35 -3.70
N LEU A 29 -11.04 2.36 -4.68
CA LEU A 29 -10.84 3.11 -5.93
C LEU A 29 -10.64 4.61 -5.69
N ARG A 30 -11.48 5.23 -4.85
CA ARG A 30 -11.35 6.66 -4.50
C ARG A 30 -10.06 6.99 -3.75
N THR A 31 -9.52 6.03 -2.99
CA THR A 31 -8.27 6.20 -2.24
C THR A 31 -7.06 6.10 -3.17
N MET A 32 -7.15 5.23 -4.17
CA MET A 32 -6.05 4.92 -5.09
C MET A 32 -5.91 5.93 -6.24
N VAL A 33 -7.01 6.58 -6.65
CA VAL A 33 -7.08 7.42 -7.84
C VAL A 33 -7.23 8.90 -7.49
N ASP A 34 -6.48 9.77 -8.16
CA ASP A 34 -6.64 11.22 -8.08
C ASP A 34 -7.99 11.64 -8.69
N ALA A 35 -8.76 12.44 -7.96
CA ALA A 35 -10.12 12.79 -8.36
C ALA A 35 -10.17 13.75 -9.57
N ASP A 36 -9.13 14.56 -9.77
CA ASP A 36 -9.08 15.59 -10.81
C ASP A 36 -8.45 15.03 -12.10
N THR A 37 -7.37 14.25 -11.98
CA THR A 37 -6.65 13.72 -13.15
C THR A 37 -7.07 12.31 -13.53
N GLY A 38 -7.62 11.53 -12.59
CA GLY A 38 -7.89 10.11 -12.79
C GLY A 38 -6.65 9.23 -12.77
N ASP A 39 -5.47 9.79 -12.49
CA ASP A 39 -4.22 9.04 -12.39
C ASP A 39 -4.10 8.30 -11.05
N LEU A 40 -3.14 7.40 -10.98
CA LEU A 40 -2.81 6.71 -9.73
C LEU A 40 -2.18 7.67 -8.72
N ALA A 41 -2.89 7.97 -7.64
CA ALA A 41 -2.40 8.82 -6.54
C ALA A 41 -1.60 8.02 -5.51
N LEU A 42 -2.04 6.79 -5.21
CA LEU A 42 -1.37 5.89 -4.25
C LEU A 42 -1.06 4.54 -4.90
N PRO A 43 0.12 3.95 -4.68
CA PRO A 43 0.50 2.67 -5.30
C PRO A 43 -0.14 1.46 -4.60
N LEU A 44 -1.48 1.44 -4.52
CA LEU A 44 -2.27 0.39 -3.86
C LEU A 44 -2.76 -0.71 -4.82
N VAL A 45 -2.31 -0.70 -6.08
CA VAL A 45 -2.85 -1.55 -7.18
C VAL A 45 -2.86 -3.05 -6.85
N THR A 46 -1.91 -3.51 -6.03
CA THR A 46 -1.76 -4.92 -5.62
C THR A 46 -2.62 -5.31 -4.42
N MET A 47 -3.29 -4.36 -3.77
CA MET A 47 -4.20 -4.62 -2.66
C MET A 47 -5.49 -5.27 -3.18
N ASN A 48 -5.93 -6.34 -2.52
CA ASN A 48 -7.25 -6.92 -2.78
C ASN A 48 -8.28 -6.40 -1.77
N PRO A 49 -9.13 -5.42 -2.11
CA PRO A 49 -10.14 -4.89 -1.17
C PRO A 49 -11.15 -5.96 -0.71
N MET A 50 -11.26 -7.08 -1.43
CA MET A 50 -12.13 -8.21 -1.12
C MET A 50 -11.44 -9.31 -0.29
N GLY A 51 -10.20 -9.07 0.15
CA GLY A 51 -9.46 -9.93 1.07
C GLY A 51 -10.25 -10.28 2.34
N LYS A 52 -9.89 -11.42 2.93
CA LYS A 52 -10.60 -12.01 4.08
C LYS A 52 -10.02 -11.50 5.41
N ASP A 53 -10.60 -11.97 6.51
CA ASP A 53 -10.34 -11.48 7.87
C ASP A 53 -8.90 -11.69 8.36
N HIS A 54 -8.11 -12.56 7.70
CA HIS A 54 -6.69 -12.72 8.04
C HIS A 54 -5.83 -11.52 7.63
N ILE A 55 -6.30 -10.70 6.68
CA ILE A 55 -5.56 -9.52 6.21
C ILE A 55 -5.53 -8.37 7.21
N PRO A 56 -6.64 -7.91 7.81
CA PRO A 56 -6.55 -6.90 8.86
C PRO A 56 -5.69 -7.36 10.04
N VAL A 57 -5.69 -8.65 10.38
CA VAL A 57 -4.80 -9.21 11.44
C VAL A 57 -3.32 -9.10 11.06
N LEU A 58 -2.98 -9.40 9.81
CA LEU A 58 -1.61 -9.22 9.31
C LEU A 58 -1.21 -7.74 9.27
N LEU A 59 -2.12 -6.86 8.84
CA LEU A 59 -1.88 -5.42 8.82
C LEU A 59 -1.66 -4.86 10.23
N ASP A 60 -2.47 -5.28 11.20
CA ASP A 60 -2.30 -4.92 12.61
C ASP A 60 -0.91 -5.36 13.11
N THR A 61 -0.48 -6.57 12.75
CA THR A 61 0.88 -7.06 13.07
C THR A 61 1.98 -6.19 12.44
N LEU A 62 1.86 -5.85 11.15
CA LEU A 62 2.84 -5.01 10.43
C LEU A 62 2.92 -3.59 11.00
N LEU A 63 1.77 -3.05 11.44
CA LEU A 63 1.69 -1.76 12.12
C LEU A 63 2.34 -1.82 13.51
N ASP A 64 2.07 -2.87 14.28
CA ASP A 64 2.55 -3.01 15.67
C ASP A 64 4.08 -3.10 15.79
N PHE A 65 4.79 -3.62 14.78
CA PHE A 65 6.26 -3.61 14.76
C PHE A 65 6.88 -2.47 13.95
N ASP A 66 6.08 -1.50 13.50
CA ASP A 66 6.53 -0.35 12.71
C ASP A 66 7.26 -0.74 11.39
N ALA A 67 6.67 -1.65 10.61
CA ALA A 67 7.28 -2.15 9.37
C ALA A 67 7.68 -1.03 8.38
N GLU A 68 6.90 0.05 8.30
CA GLU A 68 7.21 1.21 7.46
C GLU A 68 8.35 2.08 8.01
N ALA A 69 8.61 2.07 9.32
CA ALA A 69 9.82 2.71 9.86
C ALA A 69 11.06 1.93 9.42
N ILE A 70 11.01 0.60 9.48
CA ILE A 70 12.09 -0.27 9.00
C ILE A 70 12.33 -0.04 7.50
N ALA A 71 11.26 0.04 6.69
CA ALA A 71 11.37 0.32 5.26
C ALA A 71 12.03 1.69 4.99
N ARG A 72 11.71 2.70 5.78
CA ARG A 72 12.31 4.04 5.67
C ARG A 72 13.82 4.01 5.91
N ASP A 73 14.26 3.30 6.95
CA ASP A 73 15.68 3.15 7.27
C ASP A 73 16.44 2.43 6.14
N VAL A 74 15.84 1.37 5.58
CA VAL A 74 16.42 0.65 4.44
C VAL A 74 16.50 1.54 3.20
N ILE A 75 15.45 2.30 2.89
CA ILE A 75 15.43 3.23 1.76
C ILE A 75 16.55 4.27 1.89
N ALA A 76 16.70 4.86 3.08
CA ALA A 76 17.75 5.86 3.33
C ALA A 76 19.16 5.33 3.06
N THR A 77 19.42 4.05 3.37
CA THR A 77 20.71 3.39 3.07
C THR A 77 20.85 2.95 1.60
N THR A 78 19.75 2.58 0.94
CA THR A 78 19.76 2.09 -0.45
C THR A 78 19.96 3.20 -1.46
N THR A 79 19.38 4.38 -1.22
CA THR A 79 19.52 5.55 -2.10
C THR A 79 20.99 5.96 -2.27
N LEU A 80 21.86 5.65 -1.30
CA LEU A 80 23.30 5.90 -1.40
C LEU A 80 24.04 4.97 -2.37
N ALA A 81 23.46 3.80 -2.71
CA ALA A 81 24.11 2.75 -3.48
C ALA A 81 23.70 2.71 -4.96
N VAL A 82 22.61 3.37 -5.35
CA VAL A 82 22.02 3.26 -6.70
C VAL A 82 21.72 4.66 -7.25
N SER A 83 22.77 5.34 -7.72
CA SER A 83 22.69 6.73 -8.22
C SER A 83 22.30 6.87 -9.68
N ASP A 84 22.35 5.80 -10.47
CA ASP A 84 22.43 5.91 -11.94
C ASP A 84 21.08 6.05 -12.65
N VAL A 85 19.99 6.15 -11.89
CA VAL A 85 18.63 6.36 -12.41
C VAL A 85 18.12 7.73 -11.95
N ASP A 86 17.79 8.60 -12.90
CA ASP A 86 17.15 9.87 -12.61
C ASP A 86 15.64 9.68 -12.40
N GLY A 87 15.09 10.36 -11.40
CA GLY A 87 13.65 10.33 -11.11
C GLY A 87 13.34 10.20 -9.62
N ARG A 88 12.08 10.48 -9.31
CA ARG A 88 11.49 10.39 -7.97
C ARG A 88 10.43 9.31 -7.98
N PHE A 89 10.54 8.35 -7.07
CA PHE A 89 9.73 7.13 -7.06
C PHE A 89 9.04 6.98 -5.71
N ALA A 90 7.71 6.88 -5.73
CA ALA A 90 6.94 6.49 -4.57
C ALA A 90 7.14 5.00 -4.27
N VAL A 91 7.46 4.68 -3.03
CA VAL A 91 7.60 3.31 -2.53
C VAL A 91 6.52 3.09 -1.48
N GLY A 92 5.82 1.97 -1.53
CA GLY A 92 4.80 1.62 -0.53
C GLY A 92 4.85 0.14 -0.19
N LEU A 93 4.48 -0.20 1.04
CA LEU A 93 4.27 -1.58 1.45
C LEU A 93 2.80 -1.94 1.30
N VAL A 94 2.51 -2.97 0.50
CA VAL A 94 1.14 -3.44 0.24
C VAL A 94 1.05 -4.93 0.50
N VAL A 95 0.08 -5.33 1.32
CA VAL A 95 -0.28 -6.73 1.50
C VAL A 95 -1.07 -7.16 0.27
N ALA A 96 -0.43 -7.96 -0.59
CA ALA A 96 -1.10 -8.67 -1.65
C ALA A 96 -1.74 -9.95 -1.07
N ASP A 97 -3.04 -10.13 -1.28
CA ASP A 97 -3.72 -11.38 -0.92
C ASP A 97 -4.71 -11.78 -2.01
N ASP A 98 -4.38 -12.86 -2.70
CA ASP A 98 -5.30 -13.55 -3.60
C ASP A 98 -5.55 -15.00 -3.17
N ALA A 99 -5.34 -15.33 -1.89
CA ALA A 99 -5.64 -16.67 -1.42
C ALA A 99 -7.16 -16.95 -1.56
N HIS A 100 -7.50 -17.60 -2.68
CA HIS A 100 -8.84 -17.94 -3.14
C HIS A 100 -9.69 -16.76 -3.69
N GLY A 101 -9.06 -15.72 -4.23
CA GLY A 101 -9.74 -14.66 -4.99
C GLY A 101 -9.56 -14.82 -6.51
N GLY A 102 -9.99 -13.81 -7.27
CA GLY A 102 -9.76 -13.71 -8.71
C GLY A 102 -8.94 -12.46 -9.06
N TRP A 103 -8.15 -11.96 -8.11
CA TRP A 103 -7.38 -10.73 -8.23
C TRP A 103 -5.90 -11.04 -8.01
N THR A 104 -5.22 -11.31 -9.14
CA THR A 104 -3.88 -11.89 -9.42
C THR A 104 -3.87 -13.38 -9.73
#